data_AF-A0AAD9LHM8-F1
#
_entry.id   AF-A0AAD9LHM8-F1
#
_cell.length_a   1.000
_cell.length_b   1.000
_cell.length_c   1.000
_cell.angle_alpha   90.00
_cell.angle_beta   90.00
_cell.angle_gamma   90.00
#
_symmetry.space_group_name_H-M   'P 1'
#
loop_
_entity.id
_entity.type
_entity.pdbx_description
1 polymer ?
#
loop_
_entity_poly.entity_id
_entity_poly.type
_entity_poly.pdbx_seq_one_letter_code
_entity_poly.pdbx_strand_id
1 'polypeptide(L)'
;MLLNERLRLEQEQLDLKEFCKEMVDYSAEMQKLFTKFEEIQEEALERVGNCQQSLKFCDFIVHSDDDIFTDQMLVMAKLYLKVKQQNQGPCRTVTLGSGLAMGRDIPRLEPGIKAGIVFDAHCGVLLPFCLDVAAEAYWKFFKYDDFGTNTTAIESDNLDDIFSRSFLVPTNFDGAVGEVQGKYMCQKYARDGSVVLVWSGVWDVHELGGIKFRGLQLHKRGYVKLQSVPHQGPQQHSTSTVVEMRFETIPIYPDNVLDQAEQTQAFYTALNRSFNSLNEGYYHTMSNQLLKEDWKATFGEEKR
;
A
#
# COMPACT_ATOMS: atom_id res chain seq x y z
N MET A 1 45.63 1.44 12.31
CA MET A 1 44.23 1.55 12.77
C MET A 1 43.58 2.85 12.28
N LEU A 2 44.18 4.03 12.51
CA LEU A 2 43.63 5.34 12.09
C LEU A 2 43.43 5.56 10.57
N LEU A 3 44.26 4.95 9.71
CA LEU A 3 44.16 5.17 8.26
C LEU A 3 42.93 4.50 7.63
N ASN A 4 42.59 3.29 8.08
CA ASN A 4 41.43 2.55 7.56
C ASN A 4 40.12 3.19 8.00
N GLU A 5 40.09 3.75 9.22
CA GLU A 5 38.92 4.43 9.75
C GLU A 5 38.68 5.78 9.06
N ARG A 6 39.75 6.50 8.72
CA ARG A 6 39.68 7.71 7.89
C ARG A 6 39.17 7.40 6.48
N LEU A 7 39.67 6.33 5.84
CA LEU A 7 39.24 5.94 4.50
C LEU A 7 37.75 5.56 4.45
N ARG A 8 37.26 4.88 5.51
CA ARG A 8 35.84 4.53 5.67
C ARG A 8 34.95 5.77 5.78
N LEU A 9 35.35 6.73 6.60
CA LEU A 9 34.60 7.99 6.79
C LEU A 9 34.62 8.87 5.54
N GLU A 10 35.72 8.89 4.78
CA GLU A 10 35.80 9.61 3.50
C GLU A 10 34.88 8.98 2.45
N GLN A 11 34.73 7.64 2.44
CA GLN A 11 33.77 6.95 1.58
C GLN A 11 32.32 7.22 2.00
N GLU A 12 31.98 7.10 3.28
CA GLU A 12 30.64 7.41 3.79
C GLU A 12 30.24 8.87 3.48
N GLN A 13 31.18 9.81 3.54
CA GLN A 13 30.93 11.21 3.19
C GLN A 13 30.67 11.41 1.69
N LEU A 14 31.34 10.64 0.82
CA LEU A 14 31.10 10.66 -0.62
C LEU A 14 29.72 10.09 -0.95
N ASP A 15 29.38 8.94 -0.37
CA ASP A 15 28.08 8.30 -0.57
C ASP A 15 26.94 9.20 -0.07
N LEU A 16 27.12 9.88 1.07
CA LEU A 16 26.14 10.83 1.60
C LEU A 16 25.97 12.05 0.68
N LYS A 17 27.04 12.55 0.06
CA LYS A 17 26.98 13.66 -0.90
C LYS A 17 26.25 13.27 -2.17
N GLU A 18 26.46 12.05 -2.66
CA GLU A 18 25.78 11.53 -3.83
C GLU A 18 24.29 11.35 -3.54
N PHE A 19 23.93 10.78 -2.39
CA PHE A 19 22.54 10.69 -1.93
C PHE A 19 21.86 12.06 -1.77
N CYS A 20 22.54 13.03 -1.17
CA CYS A 20 22.00 14.40 -1.05
C CYS A 20 21.77 15.05 -2.41
N LYS A 21 22.64 14.78 -3.40
CA LYS A 21 22.50 15.30 -4.76
C LYS A 21 21.28 14.68 -5.44
N GLU A 22 21.10 13.37 -5.34
CA GLU A 22 19.90 12.70 -5.85
C GLU A 22 18.62 13.27 -5.23
N MET A 23 18.61 13.50 -3.91
CA MET A 23 17.47 14.12 -3.21
C MET A 23 17.15 15.54 -3.70
N VAL A 24 18.17 16.34 -4.05
CA VAL A 24 17.97 17.67 -4.64
C VAL A 24 17.40 17.57 -6.05
N ASP A 25 17.89 16.63 -6.86
CA ASP A 25 17.41 16.40 -8.22
C ASP A 25 15.93 15.93 -8.21
N TYR A 26 15.57 15.02 -7.29
CA TYR A 26 14.18 14.62 -7.08
C TYR A 26 13.29 15.78 -6.62
N SER A 27 13.77 16.63 -5.72
CA SER A 27 13.03 17.82 -5.27
C SER A 27 12.76 18.80 -6.42
N ALA A 28 13.74 19.01 -7.30
CA ALA A 28 13.59 19.87 -8.48
C ALA A 28 12.63 19.28 -9.51
N GLU A 29 12.66 17.97 -9.74
CA GLU A 29 11.67 17.26 -10.56
C GLU A 29 10.26 17.42 -9.97
N MET A 30 10.09 17.28 -8.66
CA MET A 30 8.80 17.50 -8.00
C MET A 30 8.30 18.93 -8.18
N GLN A 31 9.15 19.95 -8.00
CA GLN A 31 8.76 21.36 -8.21
C GLN A 31 8.28 21.62 -9.64
N LYS A 32 8.93 21.01 -10.64
CA LYS A 32 8.47 21.09 -12.04
C LYS A 32 7.11 20.42 -12.23
N LEU A 33 6.89 19.28 -11.59
CA LEU A 33 5.60 18.57 -11.64
C LEU A 33 4.49 19.39 -10.97
N PHE A 34 4.77 20.06 -9.85
CA PHE A 34 3.81 20.96 -9.18
C PHE A 34 3.48 22.19 -10.01
N THR A 35 4.48 22.81 -10.66
CA THR A 35 4.23 23.97 -11.53
C THR A 35 3.37 23.58 -12.73
N LYS A 36 3.68 22.43 -13.36
CA LYS A 36 2.83 21.87 -14.43
C LYS A 36 1.45 21.47 -13.94
N PHE A 37 1.31 21.08 -12.68
CA PHE A 37 0.03 20.75 -12.07
C PHE A 37 -0.87 21.97 -11.98
N GLU A 38 -0.35 23.13 -11.56
CA GLU A 38 -1.12 24.38 -11.51
C GLU A 38 -1.61 24.78 -12.92
N GLU A 39 -0.76 24.65 -13.94
CA GLU A 39 -1.10 24.93 -15.34
C GLU A 39 -2.18 23.96 -15.89
N ILE A 40 -2.04 22.66 -15.61
CA ILE A 40 -3.01 21.62 -16.06
C ILE A 40 -4.33 21.74 -15.31
N GLN A 41 -4.30 22.13 -14.02
CA GLN A 41 -5.50 22.29 -13.20
C GLN A 41 -6.37 23.44 -13.71
N GLU A 42 -5.77 24.58 -14.10
CA GLU A 42 -6.48 25.69 -14.76
C GLU A 42 -7.14 25.23 -16.08
N GLU A 43 -6.43 24.45 -16.91
CA GLU A 43 -6.96 23.97 -18.20
C GLU A 43 -8.02 22.84 -18.06
N ALA A 44 -7.90 21.99 -17.02
CA ALA A 44 -8.80 20.86 -16.79
C ALA A 44 -10.12 21.28 -16.11
N LEU A 45 -10.09 22.32 -15.27
CA LEU A 45 -11.29 22.88 -14.61
C LEU A 45 -12.27 23.44 -15.65
N GLU A 46 -11.79 23.90 -16.81
CA GLU A 46 -12.62 24.39 -17.92
C GLU A 46 -13.26 23.26 -18.76
N ARG A 47 -12.76 22.02 -18.70
CA ARG A 47 -13.15 20.94 -19.64
C ARG A 47 -13.85 19.73 -19.05
N VAL A 48 -13.83 19.51 -17.73
CA VAL A 48 -14.26 18.22 -17.13
C VAL A 48 -15.47 18.38 -16.21
N GLY A 49 -16.64 18.67 -16.80
CA GLY A 49 -17.91 18.66 -16.09
C GLY A 49 -18.51 17.27 -15.84
N ASN A 50 -17.97 16.17 -16.40
CA ASN A 50 -18.76 14.94 -16.59
C ASN A 50 -18.07 13.58 -16.32
N CYS A 51 -16.95 13.51 -15.57
CA CYS A 51 -16.37 12.20 -15.23
C CYS A 51 -15.70 12.14 -13.84
N GLN A 52 -16.18 12.92 -12.87
CA GLN A 52 -15.72 12.78 -11.48
C GLN A 52 -16.34 11.53 -10.86
N GLN A 53 -15.52 10.49 -10.66
CA GLN A 53 -15.74 9.61 -9.51
C GLN A 53 -15.58 10.51 -8.29
N SER A 54 -16.69 10.98 -7.70
CA SER A 54 -16.61 11.85 -6.53
C SER A 54 -16.11 11.03 -5.35
N LEU A 55 -14.80 10.88 -5.23
CA LEU A 55 -14.17 10.46 -3.99
C LEU A 55 -14.46 11.57 -2.99
N LYS A 56 -15.35 11.26 -2.04
CA LYS A 56 -15.81 12.20 -1.03
C LYS A 56 -15.05 11.94 0.26
N PHE A 57 -14.87 13.01 1.03
CA PHE A 57 -14.40 12.88 2.40
C PHE A 57 -15.45 12.14 3.24
N CYS A 58 -15.06 11.04 3.87
CA CYS A 58 -15.93 10.21 4.71
C CYS A 58 -15.72 10.59 6.18
N ASP A 59 -16.65 11.33 6.77
CA ASP A 59 -16.67 11.55 8.22
C ASP A 59 -17.18 10.29 8.93
N PHE A 60 -16.35 9.65 9.75
CA PHE A 60 -16.69 8.41 10.46
C PHE A 60 -17.72 8.57 11.58
N ILE A 61 -18.03 9.80 12.01
CA ILE A 61 -19.07 10.11 12.98
C ILE A 61 -20.42 10.26 12.27
N VAL A 62 -20.41 10.87 11.08
CA VAL A 62 -21.64 11.20 10.33
C VAL A 62 -22.09 10.05 9.44
N HIS A 63 -21.15 9.35 8.79
CA HIS A 63 -21.47 8.27 7.86
C HIS A 63 -21.54 6.94 8.58
N SER A 64 -22.58 6.15 8.28
CA SER A 64 -22.72 4.81 8.83
C SER A 64 -21.64 3.87 8.28
N ASP A 65 -21.27 2.86 9.06
CA ASP A 65 -20.35 1.81 8.64
C ASP A 65 -20.84 1.11 7.36
N ASP A 66 -22.15 0.85 7.28
CA ASP A 66 -22.79 0.21 6.13
C ASP A 66 -22.61 1.02 4.83
N ASP A 67 -22.74 2.34 4.89
CA ASP A 67 -22.54 3.22 3.72
C ASP A 67 -21.09 3.16 3.24
N ILE A 68 -20.14 3.27 4.17
CA ILE A 68 -18.70 3.25 3.87
C ILE A 68 -18.32 1.89 3.26
N PHE A 69 -18.76 0.79 3.87
CA PHE A 69 -18.45 -0.56 3.40
C PHE A 69 -19.14 -0.89 2.07
N THR A 70 -20.35 -0.38 1.82
CA THR A 70 -21.03 -0.51 0.53
C THR A 70 -20.25 0.18 -0.60
N ASP A 71 -19.77 1.40 -0.36
CA ASP A 71 -18.94 2.13 -1.32
C ASP A 71 -17.60 1.40 -1.58
N GLN A 72 -16.95 0.89 -0.53
CA GLN A 72 -15.73 0.09 -0.65
C GLN A 72 -15.96 -1.17 -1.48
N MET A 73 -17.09 -1.85 -1.28
CA MET A 73 -17.45 -3.05 -2.04
C MET A 73 -17.61 -2.74 -3.54
N LEU A 74 -18.24 -1.60 -3.88
CA LEU A 74 -18.35 -1.14 -5.27
C LEU A 74 -16.98 -0.84 -5.90
N VAL A 75 -16.09 -0.20 -5.16
CA VAL A 75 -14.71 0.07 -5.59
C VAL A 75 -13.96 -1.24 -5.83
N MET A 76 -14.06 -2.20 -4.91
CA MET A 76 -13.42 -3.51 -5.01
C MET A 76 -13.95 -4.31 -6.20
N ALA A 77 -15.27 -4.32 -6.42
CA ALA A 77 -15.87 -4.99 -7.57
C ALA A 77 -15.35 -4.41 -8.91
N LYS A 78 -15.29 -3.07 -9.02
CA LYS A 78 -14.72 -2.40 -10.20
C LYS A 78 -13.23 -2.72 -10.38
N LEU A 79 -12.47 -2.76 -9.29
CA LEU A 79 -11.04 -3.07 -9.31
C LEU A 79 -10.80 -4.53 -9.74
N TYR A 80 -11.55 -5.47 -9.19
CA TYR A 80 -11.47 -6.88 -9.58
C TYR A 80 -11.78 -7.09 -11.06
N LEU A 81 -12.79 -6.40 -11.61
CA LEU A 81 -13.10 -6.44 -13.04
C LEU A 81 -11.92 -5.93 -13.89
N LYS A 82 -11.25 -4.85 -13.47
CA LYS A 82 -10.04 -4.34 -14.16
C LYS A 82 -8.89 -5.35 -14.11
N VAL A 83 -8.64 -5.97 -12.95
CA VAL A 83 -7.60 -7.02 -12.80
C VAL A 83 -7.90 -8.20 -13.72
N LYS A 84 -9.17 -8.63 -13.78
CA LYS A 84 -9.61 -9.71 -14.67
C LYS A 84 -9.42 -9.39 -16.15
N GLN A 85 -9.61 -8.13 -16.55
CA GLN A 85 -9.38 -7.67 -17.93
C GLN A 85 -7.88 -7.59 -18.26
N GLN A 86 -7.06 -7.12 -17.31
CA GLN A 86 -5.59 -7.04 -17.47
C GLN A 86 -4.91 -8.42 -17.54
N ASN A 87 -5.53 -9.47 -17.00
CA ASN A 87 -5.06 -10.86 -17.11
C ASN A 87 -4.98 -11.40 -18.56
N GLN A 88 -5.31 -10.61 -19.58
CA GLN A 88 -5.08 -10.96 -20.99
C GLN A 88 -3.70 -10.53 -21.53
N GLY A 89 -2.88 -9.81 -20.75
CA GLY A 89 -1.52 -9.42 -21.15
C GLY A 89 -0.49 -9.69 -20.04
N PRO A 90 0.75 -10.12 -20.37
CA PRO A 90 1.81 -10.27 -19.38
C PRO A 90 2.18 -8.90 -18.81
N CYS A 91 2.21 -8.77 -17.48
CA CYS A 91 2.76 -7.60 -16.80
C CYS A 91 4.25 -7.49 -17.16
N ARG A 92 4.63 -6.40 -17.84
CA ARG A 92 5.97 -6.25 -18.46
C ARG A 92 7.05 -5.74 -17.49
N THR A 93 6.69 -5.47 -16.24
CA THR A 93 7.61 -4.88 -15.26
C THR A 93 7.54 -5.67 -13.97
N VAL A 94 8.40 -6.67 -13.85
CA VAL A 94 8.71 -7.31 -12.56
C VAL A 94 9.93 -6.59 -12.01
N THR A 95 9.73 -5.73 -11.01
CA THR A 95 10.83 -5.25 -10.19
C THR A 95 11.26 -6.39 -9.26
N LEU A 96 12.26 -7.15 -9.69
CA LEU A 96 12.92 -8.16 -8.87
C LEU A 96 13.69 -7.47 -7.74
N GLY A 97 13.00 -7.13 -6.66
CA GLY A 97 13.60 -6.79 -5.38
C GLY A 97 14.00 -8.06 -4.63
N SER A 98 15.12 -8.02 -3.92
CA SER A 98 15.64 -9.16 -3.15
C SER A 98 14.89 -9.45 -1.84
N GLY A 99 13.72 -8.81 -1.60
CA GLY A 99 12.94 -8.97 -0.38
C GLY A 99 11.45 -8.69 -0.58
N LEU A 100 10.62 -9.21 0.34
CA LEU A 100 9.20 -8.85 0.47
C LEU A 100 9.10 -7.34 0.70
N ALA A 101 8.52 -6.60 -0.25
CA ALA A 101 8.36 -5.17 -0.15
C ALA A 101 6.92 -4.77 -0.47
N MET A 102 6.41 -3.71 0.17
CA MET A 102 5.10 -3.15 -0.18
C MET A 102 5.11 -2.39 -1.52
N GLY A 103 6.29 -2.19 -2.10
CA GLY A 103 6.49 -1.21 -3.17
C GLY A 103 6.63 0.19 -2.58
N ARG A 104 7.42 1.03 -3.25
CA ARG A 104 7.55 2.44 -2.88
C ARG A 104 6.40 3.22 -3.51
N ASP A 105 5.78 4.10 -2.73
CA ASP A 105 4.80 5.05 -3.23
C ASP A 105 5.47 6.00 -4.23
N ILE A 106 4.99 5.99 -5.47
CA ILE A 106 5.44 6.87 -6.54
C ILE A 106 4.31 7.86 -6.81
N PRO A 107 4.54 9.18 -6.63
CA PRO A 107 3.52 10.17 -6.93
C PRO A 107 3.26 10.22 -8.44
N ARG A 108 2.00 10.21 -8.81
CA ARG A 108 1.50 10.34 -10.18
C ARG A 108 0.44 11.43 -10.22
N LEU A 109 0.51 12.27 -11.24
CA LEU A 109 -0.51 13.29 -11.49
C LEU A 109 -1.82 12.62 -11.95
N GLU A 110 -2.93 13.05 -11.36
CA GLU A 110 -4.27 12.59 -11.69
C GLU A 110 -5.23 13.79 -11.78
N PRO A 111 -5.48 14.34 -12.99
CA PRO A 111 -6.30 15.54 -13.18
C PRO A 111 -7.75 15.40 -12.69
N GLY A 112 -8.25 14.18 -12.49
CA GLY A 112 -9.59 13.91 -11.96
C GLY A 112 -9.71 14.04 -10.43
N ILE A 113 -8.60 14.24 -9.71
CA ILE A 113 -8.55 14.30 -8.25
C ILE A 113 -8.27 15.73 -7.79
N LYS A 114 -9.00 16.21 -6.79
CA LYS A 114 -8.87 17.60 -6.27
C LYS A 114 -7.48 17.91 -5.74
N ALA A 115 -6.87 16.96 -5.02
CA ALA A 115 -5.48 17.07 -4.54
C ALA A 115 -4.44 16.96 -5.67
N GLY A 116 -4.84 16.54 -6.88
CA GLY A 116 -3.99 16.49 -8.05
C GLY A 116 -3.01 15.33 -8.15
N ILE A 117 -2.72 14.68 -7.01
CA ILE A 117 -1.72 13.63 -6.90
C ILE A 117 -2.37 12.36 -6.35
N VAL A 118 -1.95 11.24 -6.92
CA VAL A 118 -2.20 9.89 -6.44
C VAL A 118 -0.85 9.21 -6.24
N PHE A 119 -0.71 8.39 -5.21
CA PHE A 119 0.49 7.59 -5.00
C PHE A 119 0.22 6.16 -5.46
N ASP A 120 0.99 5.69 -6.44
CA ASP A 120 0.96 4.31 -6.91
C ASP A 120 2.17 3.56 -6.34
N ALA A 121 1.94 2.40 -5.74
CA ALA A 121 2.98 1.47 -5.35
C ALA A 121 2.81 0.15 -6.11
N HIS A 122 3.92 -0.35 -6.61
CA HIS A 122 3.98 -1.61 -7.36
C HIS A 122 5.09 -2.50 -6.82
N CYS A 123 4.80 -3.79 -6.67
CA CYS A 123 5.79 -4.78 -6.29
C CYS A 123 5.52 -6.11 -6.99
N GLY A 124 6.57 -6.79 -7.42
CA GLY A 124 6.53 -8.17 -7.89
C GLY A 124 7.58 -9.00 -7.16
N VAL A 125 7.18 -10.10 -6.54
CA VAL A 125 8.10 -11.00 -5.82
C VAL A 125 7.83 -12.45 -6.18
N LEU A 126 8.90 -13.24 -6.29
CA LEU A 126 8.83 -14.68 -6.40
C LEU A 126 9.05 -15.28 -5.01
N LEU A 127 8.06 -16.02 -4.53
CA LEU A 127 8.08 -16.66 -3.23
C LEU A 127 8.43 -18.15 -3.37
N PRO A 128 9.34 -18.67 -2.52
CA PRO A 128 9.65 -20.10 -2.47
C PRO A 128 8.60 -20.89 -1.67
N PHE A 129 7.32 -20.55 -1.83
CA PHE A 129 6.19 -21.19 -1.16
C PHE A 129 5.12 -21.56 -2.19
N CYS A 130 4.41 -22.66 -1.96
CA CYS A 130 3.27 -23.04 -2.80
C CYS A 130 2.12 -22.03 -2.66
N LEU A 131 1.20 -22.05 -3.62
CA LEU A 131 0.13 -21.04 -3.72
C LEU A 131 -0.74 -21.00 -2.47
N ASP A 132 -1.07 -22.15 -1.88
CA ASP A 132 -1.96 -22.23 -0.72
C ASP A 132 -1.32 -21.57 0.51
N VAL A 133 -0.04 -21.86 0.78
CA VAL A 133 0.73 -21.24 1.87
C VAL A 133 0.83 -19.73 1.66
N ALA A 134 1.20 -19.29 0.46
CA ALA A 134 1.34 -17.87 0.17
C ALA A 134 -0.01 -17.14 0.27
N ALA A 135 -1.08 -17.69 -0.31
CA ALA A 135 -2.40 -17.09 -0.28
C ALA A 135 -2.94 -16.95 1.14
N GLU A 136 -2.75 -17.97 1.97
CA GLU A 136 -3.21 -17.95 3.35
C GLU A 136 -2.38 -16.98 4.22
N ALA A 137 -1.06 -16.91 3.99
CA ALA A 137 -0.20 -15.94 4.66
C ALA A 137 -0.61 -14.50 4.35
N TYR A 138 -0.83 -14.17 3.07
CA TYR A 138 -1.28 -12.84 2.66
C TYR A 138 -2.70 -12.53 3.15
N TRP A 139 -3.61 -13.49 3.10
CA TRP A 139 -4.97 -13.33 3.62
C TRP A 139 -4.96 -12.99 5.11
N LYS A 140 -4.19 -13.74 5.91
CA LYS A 140 -4.03 -13.49 7.34
C LYS A 140 -3.31 -12.18 7.63
N PHE A 141 -2.28 -11.83 6.85
CA PHE A 141 -1.58 -10.56 6.99
C PHE A 141 -2.54 -9.37 6.83
N PHE A 142 -3.39 -9.37 5.81
CA PHE A 142 -4.38 -8.29 5.64
C PHE A 142 -5.53 -8.35 6.65
N LYS A 143 -5.84 -9.52 7.21
CA LYS A 143 -6.91 -9.69 8.19
C LYS A 143 -6.48 -9.28 9.60
N TYR A 144 -5.26 -9.65 9.98
CA TYR A 144 -4.67 -9.43 11.28
C TYR A 144 -3.48 -8.48 11.10
N ASP A 145 -3.74 -7.19 11.30
CA ASP A 145 -2.71 -6.16 11.20
C ASP A 145 -1.77 -6.28 12.41
N ASP A 146 -0.82 -7.21 12.34
CA ASP A 146 0.19 -7.49 13.36
C ASP A 146 1.42 -6.56 13.19
N PHE A 147 1.21 -5.26 12.90
CA PHE A 147 2.28 -4.24 12.97
C PHE A 147 2.64 -3.88 14.43
N GLY A 148 2.68 -4.86 15.32
CA GLY A 148 3.24 -4.73 16.67
C GLY A 148 2.59 -3.72 17.61
N THR A 149 1.37 -3.25 17.34
CA THR A 149 0.68 -2.25 18.14
C THR A 149 -0.65 -2.78 18.67
N ASN A 150 -1.06 -2.25 19.84
CA ASN A 150 -2.35 -2.48 20.50
C ASN A 150 -3.52 -2.02 19.60
N THR A 151 -3.74 -2.71 18.48
CA THR A 151 -4.81 -2.39 17.55
C THR A 151 -6.10 -2.91 18.15
N THR A 152 -6.93 -2.00 18.65
CA THR A 152 -8.31 -2.33 18.98
C THR A 152 -9.08 -2.51 17.68
N ALA A 153 -9.14 -3.74 17.20
CA ALA A 153 -10.08 -4.13 16.16
C ALA A 153 -11.50 -4.10 16.75
N ILE A 154 -12.37 -3.28 16.18
CA ILE A 154 -13.80 -3.30 16.49
C ILE A 154 -14.46 -4.25 15.47
N GLU A 155 -15.33 -5.12 15.98
CA GLU A 155 -15.92 -6.32 15.37
C GLU A 155 -16.23 -6.26 13.85
N SER A 156 -16.07 -7.41 13.18
CA SER A 156 -16.20 -7.62 11.74
C SER A 156 -17.28 -8.65 11.41
N ASP A 157 -18.11 -8.39 10.39
CA ASP A 157 -18.84 -9.44 9.69
C ASP A 157 -17.85 -10.23 8.82
N ASN A 158 -17.61 -11.48 9.21
CA ASN A 158 -16.66 -12.36 8.54
C ASN A 158 -17.41 -13.42 7.73
N LEU A 159 -17.24 -13.38 6.42
CA LEU A 159 -17.45 -14.53 5.55
C LEU A 159 -16.07 -15.09 5.18
N ASP A 160 -15.97 -16.36 4.80
CA ASP A 160 -14.68 -17.04 4.58
C ASP A 160 -13.75 -16.33 3.58
N ASP A 161 -14.35 -15.61 2.63
CA ASP A 161 -13.65 -14.92 1.54
C ASP A 161 -13.79 -13.39 1.57
N ILE A 162 -14.45 -12.80 2.56
CA ILE A 162 -14.57 -11.35 2.70
C ILE A 162 -14.60 -10.93 4.17
N PHE A 163 -13.86 -9.89 4.49
CA PHE A 163 -13.91 -9.27 5.80
C PHE A 163 -13.92 -7.74 5.66
N SER A 164 -14.60 -7.10 6.61
CA SER A 164 -14.55 -5.66 6.86
C SER A 164 -13.91 -5.41 8.22
N ARG A 165 -13.32 -4.23 8.41
CA ARG A 165 -12.68 -3.87 9.67
C ARG A 165 -12.66 -2.37 9.89
N SER A 166 -12.90 -1.98 11.13
CA SER A 166 -12.61 -0.65 11.67
C SER A 166 -11.40 -0.75 12.60
N PHE A 167 -10.49 0.22 12.50
CA PHE A 167 -9.26 0.26 13.28
C PHE A 167 -8.93 1.67 13.76
N LEU A 168 -8.23 1.72 14.90
CA LEU A 168 -7.53 2.90 15.40
C LEU A 168 -6.11 2.42 15.75
N VAL A 169 -5.12 2.96 15.05
CA VAL A 169 -3.72 2.60 15.23
C VAL A 169 -2.98 3.84 15.71
N PRO A 170 -2.68 3.93 17.02
CA PRO A 170 -1.60 4.77 17.49
C PRO A 170 -0.29 4.09 17.10
N THR A 171 0.38 4.59 16.06
CA THR A 171 1.71 4.11 15.69
C THR A 171 2.76 4.82 16.51
N ASN A 172 3.62 4.06 17.18
CA ASN A 172 4.92 4.54 17.65
C ASN A 172 5.97 3.61 17.05
N PHE A 173 6.37 3.90 15.80
CA PHE A 173 7.35 3.09 15.09
C PHE A 173 8.65 3.88 14.96
N ASP A 174 9.70 3.42 15.64
CA ASP A 174 11.05 4.01 15.59
C ASP A 174 11.07 5.54 15.87
N GLY A 175 10.30 5.98 16.88
CA GLY A 175 10.20 7.40 17.27
C GLY A 175 9.26 8.24 16.39
N ALA A 176 8.72 7.70 15.31
CA ALA A 176 7.63 8.31 14.56
C ALA A 176 6.30 8.04 15.28
N VAL A 177 5.78 9.07 15.94
CA VAL A 177 4.40 9.08 16.43
C VAL A 177 3.47 9.29 15.24
N GLY A 178 2.39 8.52 15.21
CA GLY A 178 1.31 8.68 14.27
C GLY A 178 0.01 8.20 14.88
N GLU A 179 -1.08 8.79 14.40
CA GLU A 179 -2.43 8.47 14.82
C GLU A 179 -3.27 8.39 13.57
N VAL A 180 -3.70 7.16 13.25
CA VAL A 180 -4.51 6.87 12.08
C VAL A 180 -5.70 6.03 12.52
N GLN A 181 -6.89 6.47 12.13
CA GLN A 181 -8.10 5.66 12.23
C GLN A 181 -8.59 5.33 10.84
N GLY A 182 -9.25 4.19 10.67
CA GLY A 182 -9.70 3.82 9.34
C GLY A 182 -10.67 2.67 9.32
N LYS A 183 -11.25 2.49 8.14
CA LYS A 183 -12.14 1.38 7.82
C LYS A 183 -11.69 0.79 6.50
N TYR A 184 -11.59 -0.53 6.40
CA TYR A 184 -11.27 -1.18 5.13
C TYR A 184 -11.98 -2.53 5.00
N MET A 185 -12.12 -2.94 3.74
CA MET A 185 -12.68 -4.21 3.35
C MET A 185 -11.70 -4.92 2.42
N CYS A 186 -11.63 -6.24 2.53
CA CYS A 186 -10.83 -7.08 1.66
C CYS A 186 -11.62 -8.32 1.27
N GLN A 187 -11.46 -8.74 0.01
CA GLN A 187 -12.12 -9.91 -0.54
C GLN A 187 -11.12 -10.78 -1.30
N LYS A 188 -11.20 -12.08 -1.05
CA LYS A 188 -10.42 -13.14 -1.67
C LYS A 188 -11.19 -13.75 -2.83
N TYR A 189 -10.52 -13.88 -3.96
CA TYR A 189 -11.04 -14.53 -5.17
C TYR A 189 -10.07 -15.64 -5.58
N ALA A 190 -10.47 -16.89 -5.38
CA ALA A 190 -9.70 -18.06 -5.81
C ALA A 190 -10.18 -18.57 -7.18
N ARG A 191 -9.24 -18.93 -8.05
CA ARG A 191 -9.48 -19.60 -9.34
C ARG A 191 -8.30 -20.52 -9.62
N ASP A 192 -8.49 -21.60 -10.37
CA ASP A 192 -7.45 -22.59 -10.69
C ASP A 192 -6.06 -21.96 -10.96
N GLY A 193 -5.11 -22.23 -10.05
CA GLY A 193 -3.72 -21.75 -10.13
C GLY A 193 -3.48 -20.26 -9.78
N SER A 194 -4.50 -19.53 -9.29
CA SER A 194 -4.36 -18.12 -8.90
C SER A 194 -5.30 -17.70 -7.76
N VAL A 195 -4.81 -16.82 -6.88
CA VAL A 195 -5.62 -16.15 -5.87
C VAL A 195 -5.46 -14.65 -6.04
N VAL A 196 -6.55 -13.90 -5.97
CA VAL A 196 -6.53 -12.43 -6.00
C VAL A 196 -7.19 -11.91 -4.73
N LEU A 197 -6.44 -11.15 -3.94
CA LEU A 197 -6.97 -10.35 -2.84
C LEU A 197 -7.21 -8.94 -3.37
N VAL A 198 -8.41 -8.41 -3.19
CA VAL A 198 -8.77 -7.04 -3.57
C VAL A 198 -9.23 -6.32 -2.32
N TRP A 199 -8.79 -5.08 -2.14
CA TRP A 199 -9.15 -4.32 -0.95
C TRP A 199 -9.40 -2.86 -1.28
N SER A 200 -10.20 -2.22 -0.42
CA SER A 200 -10.47 -0.79 -0.43
C SER A 200 -10.60 -0.32 1.01
N GLY A 201 -10.06 0.85 1.31
CA GLY A 201 -10.06 1.41 2.65
C GLY A 201 -10.01 2.92 2.65
N VAL A 202 -10.44 3.49 3.76
CA VAL A 202 -10.42 4.93 4.02
C VAL A 202 -9.76 5.16 5.36
N TRP A 203 -8.69 5.94 5.38
CA TRP A 203 -7.87 6.18 6.56
C TRP A 203 -7.85 7.68 6.87
N ASP A 204 -8.34 8.08 8.03
CA ASP A 204 -8.23 9.45 8.53
C ASP A 204 -6.90 9.58 9.29
N VAL A 205 -6.04 10.47 8.78
CA VAL A 205 -4.66 10.64 9.26
C VAL A 205 -4.59 11.92 10.07
N HIS A 206 -4.39 11.77 11.38
CA HIS A 206 -4.22 12.90 12.29
C HIS A 206 -2.75 13.29 12.43
N GLU A 207 -1.86 12.30 12.51
CA GLU A 207 -0.42 12.51 12.64
C GLU A 207 0.35 11.40 11.92
N LEU A 208 1.43 11.75 11.22
CA LEU A 208 2.37 10.80 10.65
C LEU A 208 3.78 11.40 10.65
N GLY A 209 4.74 10.67 11.23
CA GLY A 209 6.13 11.11 11.26
C GLY A 209 6.33 12.43 12.02
N GLY A 210 5.51 12.68 13.05
CA GLY A 210 5.51 13.92 13.83
C GLY A 210 4.86 15.13 13.13
N ILE A 211 4.29 14.94 11.94
CA ILE A 211 3.54 15.98 11.21
C ILE A 211 2.06 15.77 11.46
N LYS A 212 1.39 16.84 11.92
CA LYS A 212 -0.07 16.84 12.10
C LYS A 212 -0.76 17.29 10.83
N PHE A 213 -1.82 16.58 10.47
CA PHE A 213 -2.61 16.88 9.29
C PHE A 213 -4.00 17.38 9.68
N ARG A 214 -4.56 18.25 8.85
CA ARG A 214 -5.89 18.82 9.04
C ARG A 214 -6.82 18.28 7.96
N GLY A 215 -7.60 17.27 8.34
CA GLY A 215 -8.58 16.65 7.45
C GLY A 215 -7.94 15.86 6.31
N LEU A 216 -6.73 15.32 6.49
CA LEU A 216 -6.14 14.41 5.51
C LEU A 216 -6.80 13.05 5.65
N GLN A 217 -7.55 12.65 4.63
CA GLN A 217 -8.06 11.30 4.49
C GLN A 217 -7.41 10.61 3.30
N LEU A 218 -6.94 9.39 3.50
CA LEU A 218 -6.36 8.55 2.47
C LEU A 218 -7.39 7.53 2.01
N HIS A 219 -7.81 7.64 0.77
CA HIS A 219 -8.59 6.59 0.10
C HIS A 219 -7.59 5.63 -0.53
N LYS A 220 -7.49 4.44 0.05
CA LYS A 220 -6.56 3.41 -0.40
C LYS A 220 -7.29 2.27 -1.07
N ARG A 221 -6.74 1.78 -2.17
CA ARG A 221 -7.27 0.60 -2.86
C ARG A 221 -6.17 -0.16 -3.54
N GLY A 222 -6.35 -1.46 -3.71
CA GLY A 222 -5.32 -2.26 -4.32
C GLY A 222 -5.69 -3.71 -4.50
N TYR A 223 -4.76 -4.45 -5.07
CA TYR A 223 -4.86 -5.89 -5.16
C TYR A 223 -3.51 -6.55 -4.91
N VAL A 224 -3.58 -7.79 -4.44
CA VAL A 224 -2.48 -8.75 -4.43
C VAL A 224 -2.90 -9.93 -5.28
N LYS A 225 -2.14 -10.22 -6.32
CA LYS A 225 -2.37 -11.32 -7.24
C LYS A 225 -1.27 -12.34 -7.02
N LEU A 226 -1.67 -13.54 -6.60
CA LEU A 226 -0.81 -14.69 -6.39
C LEU A 226 -1.05 -15.70 -7.50
N GLN A 227 0.01 -16.19 -8.12
CA GLN A 227 -0.06 -17.19 -9.19
C GLN A 227 0.97 -18.27 -8.97
N SER A 228 0.52 -19.52 -9.10
CA SER A 228 1.42 -20.67 -9.08
C SER A 228 2.37 -20.63 -10.28
N VAL A 229 3.66 -20.89 -10.05
CA VAL A 229 4.64 -21.01 -11.13
C VAL A 229 4.46 -22.36 -11.84
N PRO A 230 4.15 -22.39 -13.15
CA PRO A 230 4.03 -23.64 -13.89
C PRO A 230 5.37 -24.40 -13.87
N HIS A 231 5.37 -25.63 -13.38
CA HIS A 231 6.53 -26.51 -13.50
C HIS A 231 6.54 -27.20 -14.87
N GLN A 232 7.71 -27.31 -15.49
CA GLN A 232 7.90 -28.15 -16.67
C GLN A 232 8.20 -29.59 -16.21
N GLY A 233 7.16 -30.43 -16.11
CA GLY A 233 7.32 -31.87 -15.83
C GLY A 233 6.01 -32.54 -15.37
N PRO A 234 5.79 -33.83 -15.67
CA PRO A 234 4.62 -34.55 -15.15
C PRO A 234 4.74 -34.75 -13.63
N GLN A 235 3.65 -34.44 -12.89
CA GLN A 235 3.41 -34.78 -11.48
C GLN A 235 4.06 -33.94 -10.36
N GLN A 236 4.68 -32.79 -10.63
CA GLN A 236 5.17 -31.92 -9.55
C GLN A 236 4.19 -30.78 -9.25
N HIS A 237 3.69 -30.73 -8.01
CA HIS A 237 3.01 -29.56 -7.48
C HIS A 237 3.98 -28.38 -7.46
N SER A 238 3.51 -27.21 -7.86
CA SER A 238 4.36 -26.02 -7.85
C SER A 238 4.73 -25.62 -6.43
N THR A 239 6.03 -25.49 -6.19
CA THR A 239 6.59 -25.06 -4.90
C THR A 239 6.85 -23.55 -4.84
N SER A 240 6.44 -22.80 -5.86
CA SER A 240 6.72 -21.36 -5.94
C SER A 240 5.53 -20.56 -6.43
N THR A 241 5.43 -19.34 -5.92
CA THR A 241 4.32 -18.43 -6.19
C THR A 241 4.85 -17.08 -6.62
N VAL A 242 4.39 -16.59 -7.76
CA VAL A 242 4.58 -15.19 -8.17
C VAL A 242 3.52 -14.35 -7.49
N VAL A 243 3.94 -13.30 -6.80
CA VAL A 243 3.06 -12.31 -6.20
C VAL A 243 3.26 -10.98 -6.89
N GLU A 244 2.17 -10.39 -7.36
CA GLU A 244 2.10 -9.05 -7.93
C GLU A 244 1.18 -8.21 -7.06
N MET A 245 1.67 -7.06 -6.60
CA MET A 245 0.92 -6.13 -5.77
C MET A 245 0.82 -4.79 -6.46
N ARG A 246 -0.37 -4.20 -6.39
CA ARG A 246 -0.60 -2.81 -6.77
C ARG A 246 -1.43 -2.13 -5.70
N PHE A 247 -0.94 -1.00 -5.24
CA PHE A 247 -1.64 -0.14 -4.30
C PHE A 247 -1.74 1.26 -4.87
N GLU A 248 -2.88 1.90 -4.61
CA GLU A 248 -3.14 3.28 -4.96
C GLU A 248 -3.63 3.99 -3.70
N THR A 249 -2.99 5.11 -3.37
CA THR A 249 -3.33 5.98 -2.24
C THR A 249 -3.72 7.36 -2.77
N ILE A 250 -4.94 7.78 -2.48
CA ILE A 250 -5.50 9.04 -2.95
C ILE A 250 -5.75 9.96 -1.74
N PRO A 251 -5.04 11.09 -1.61
CA PRO A 251 -5.33 12.11 -0.61
C PRO A 251 -6.64 12.81 -0.92
N ILE A 252 -7.52 12.88 0.08
CA ILE A 252 -8.82 13.55 0.03
C ILE A 252 -8.89 14.50 1.22
N TYR A 253 -9.32 15.72 0.95
CA TYR A 253 -9.48 16.78 1.95
C TYR A 253 -10.92 17.32 1.91
N PRO A 254 -11.48 17.76 3.06
CA PRO A 254 -12.70 18.54 3.08
C PRO A 254 -12.56 19.85 2.28
N ASP A 255 -13.68 20.40 1.81
CA ASP A 255 -13.67 21.59 0.95
C ASP A 255 -13.12 22.86 1.61
N ASN A 256 -13.14 22.92 2.95
CA ASN A 256 -12.66 24.06 3.73
C ASN A 256 -11.14 24.05 3.99
N VAL A 257 -10.43 23.02 3.56
CA VAL A 257 -8.96 22.93 3.68
C VAL A 257 -8.33 23.58 2.45
N LEU A 258 -7.55 24.65 2.65
CA LEU A 258 -6.96 25.44 1.58
C LEU A 258 -5.51 25.03 1.27
N ASP A 259 -4.81 24.44 2.22
CA ASP A 259 -3.39 24.04 2.15
C ASP A 259 -3.20 22.58 1.69
N GLN A 260 -4.10 22.07 0.84
CA GLN A 260 -4.14 20.66 0.42
C GLN A 260 -2.83 20.20 -0.24
N ALA A 261 -2.25 21.05 -1.11
CA ALA A 261 -1.01 20.75 -1.81
C ALA A 261 0.18 20.67 -0.84
N GLU A 262 0.28 21.61 0.10
CA GLU A 262 1.34 21.63 1.12
C GLU A 262 1.23 20.41 2.04
N GLN A 263 0.01 20.09 2.50
CA GLN A 263 -0.24 18.90 3.31
C GLN A 263 0.07 17.60 2.54
N THR A 264 -0.25 17.53 1.25
CA THR A 264 0.06 16.35 0.40
C THR A 264 1.57 16.17 0.26
N GLN A 265 2.30 17.28 0.08
CA GLN A 265 3.76 17.25 0.00
C GLN A 265 4.40 16.86 1.34
N ALA A 266 3.87 17.36 2.45
CA ALA A 266 4.32 17.00 3.80
C ALA A 266 4.07 15.51 4.07
N PHE A 267 2.91 14.99 3.66
CA PHE A 267 2.58 13.56 3.74
C PHE A 267 3.55 12.70 2.94
N TYR A 268 3.82 13.05 1.68
CA TYR A 268 4.79 12.32 0.85
C TYR A 268 6.20 12.34 1.45
N THR A 269 6.62 13.48 2.01
CA THR A 269 7.90 13.60 2.70
C THR A 269 7.97 12.68 3.92
N ALA A 270 6.90 12.61 4.71
CA ALA A 270 6.81 11.71 5.85
C ALA A 270 6.85 10.23 5.40
N LEU A 271 6.07 9.85 4.38
CA LEU A 271 6.10 8.50 3.80
C LEU A 271 7.50 8.09 3.35
N ASN A 272 8.20 8.96 2.62
CA ASN A 272 9.54 8.66 2.11
C ASN A 272 10.57 8.50 3.23
N ARG A 273 10.50 9.33 4.27
CA ARG A 273 11.39 9.23 5.43
C ARG A 273 11.16 7.93 6.19
N SER A 274 9.90 7.53 6.34
CA SER A 274 9.51 6.33 7.08
C SER A 274 9.53 5.05 6.23
N PHE A 275 9.77 5.14 4.91
CA PHE A 275 9.64 4.00 3.98
C PHE A 275 10.49 2.81 4.39
N ASN A 276 11.77 3.01 4.71
CA ASN A 276 12.67 1.90 5.04
C ASN A 276 12.20 1.17 6.30
N SER A 277 11.88 1.91 7.37
CA SER A 277 11.40 1.33 8.64
C SER A 277 10.05 0.62 8.47
N LEU A 278 9.11 1.22 7.75
CA LEU A 278 7.81 0.61 7.45
C LEU A 278 7.96 -0.66 6.59
N ASN A 279 8.83 -0.62 5.58
CA ASN A 279 9.07 -1.75 4.70
C ASN A 279 9.81 -2.89 5.42
N GLU A 280 10.72 -2.58 6.35
CA GLU A 280 11.36 -3.57 7.23
C GLU A 280 10.33 -4.25 8.15
N GLY A 281 9.44 -3.47 8.77
CA GLY A 281 8.34 -4.00 9.56
C GLY A 281 7.44 -4.94 8.75
N TYR A 282 7.05 -4.51 7.54
CA TYR A 282 6.29 -5.35 6.60
C TYR A 282 7.03 -6.64 6.25
N TYR A 283 8.31 -6.53 5.89
CA TYR A 283 9.15 -7.67 5.53
C TYR A 283 9.20 -8.69 6.68
N HIS A 284 9.41 -8.23 7.91
CA HIS A 284 9.51 -9.10 9.07
C HIS A 284 8.18 -9.81 9.38
N THR A 285 7.08 -9.05 9.45
CA THR A 285 5.74 -9.61 9.73
C THR A 285 5.31 -10.58 8.64
N MET A 286 5.49 -10.24 7.36
CA MET A 286 5.12 -11.12 6.25
C MET A 286 6.00 -12.37 6.20
N SER A 287 7.32 -12.25 6.42
CA SER A 287 8.22 -13.42 6.48
C SER A 287 7.83 -14.39 7.58
N ASN A 288 7.54 -13.88 8.79
CA ASN A 288 7.10 -14.70 9.91
C ASN A 288 5.75 -15.38 9.60
N GLN A 289 4.83 -14.66 8.97
CA GLN A 289 3.53 -15.20 8.61
C GLN A 289 3.63 -16.30 7.53
N LEU A 290 4.50 -16.12 6.51
CA LEU A 290 4.79 -17.15 5.51
C LEU A 290 5.38 -18.41 6.15
N LEU A 291 6.39 -18.27 7.01
CA LEU A 291 7.00 -19.40 7.72
C LEU A 291 6.00 -20.13 8.62
N LYS A 292 5.12 -19.40 9.30
CA LYS A 292 4.08 -19.97 10.16
C LYS A 292 3.08 -20.81 9.36
N GLU A 293 2.63 -20.32 8.21
CA GLU A 293 1.69 -21.07 7.37
C GLU A 293 2.36 -22.24 6.64
N ASP A 294 3.62 -22.11 6.25
CA ASP A 294 4.42 -23.21 5.69
C ASP A 294 4.62 -24.35 6.71
N TRP A 295 4.94 -23.99 7.96
CA TRP A 295 5.04 -24.95 9.06
C TRP A 295 3.74 -25.71 9.27
N LYS A 296 2.60 -25.00 9.31
CA LYS A 296 1.27 -25.63 9.44
C LYS A 296 0.94 -26.55 8.27
N ALA A 297 1.25 -26.14 7.04
CA ALA A 297 1.01 -26.96 5.86
C ALA A 297 1.88 -28.23 5.87
N THR A 298 3.10 -28.16 6.40
CA THR A 298 4.04 -29.28 6.44
C THR A 298 3.76 -30.25 7.58
N PHE A 299 3.45 -29.74 8.78
CA PHE A 299 3.40 -30.55 10.01
C PHE A 299 1.98 -30.68 10.62
N GLY A 300 0.98 -30.00 10.06
CA GLY A 300 -0.37 -29.90 10.62
C GLY A 300 -0.45 -28.93 11.80
N GLU A 301 -1.67 -28.54 12.18
CA GLU A 301 -1.86 -27.82 13.45
C GLU A 301 -1.61 -28.78 14.61
N GLU A 302 -0.67 -28.45 15.50
CA GLU A 302 -0.56 -29.13 16.80
C GLU A 302 -1.92 -29.00 17.49
N LYS A 303 -2.68 -30.10 17.52
CA LYS A 303 -3.86 -30.24 18.36
C LYS A 303 -3.38 -30.12 19.81
N ARG A 304 -3.52 -28.94 20.40
CA ARG A 304 -3.54 -28.76 21.85
C ARG A 304 -4.93 -29.10 22.40
#